data_AF-A0AAV1I6Z6-F1
#
_entry.id   AF-A0AAV1I6Z6-F1
#
_cell.length_a   1.000
_cell.length_b   1.000
_cell.length_c   1.000
_cell.angle_alpha   90.00
_cell.angle_beta   90.00
_cell.angle_gamma   90.00
#
_symmetry.space_group_name_H-M   'P 1'
#
loop_
_entity.id
_entity.type
_entity.pdbx_description
1 polymer ?
#
loop_
_entity_poly.entity_id
_entity_poly.type
_entity_poly.pdbx_seq_one_letter_code
_entity_poly.pdbx_strand_id
1 'polypeptide(L)'
;MPAPREDAQAAVAAIAAAGNDTEALAEAIEKAAFLDETPGENRQTLRAARTKLKKIFTDERKKKEMADADAIANRSPHKKESYDAAEYPDLVAKYDKLNWRIISKPGGATVKPDDFYSLYGLHMMAEKGENTEERPMWAERGGLDFEGRAKWDAWAALKGMKPERAKLKFAYYEFTPKALYTDGRGGNAPPPVAPI
;
A
#
# COMPACT_ATOMS: atom_id res chain seq x y z
N MET A 1 -10.13 38.64 -44.35
CA MET A 1 -9.05 37.69 -44.68
C MET A 1 -9.20 36.49 -43.76
N PRO A 2 -9.47 35.27 -44.26
CA PRO A 2 -9.59 34.10 -43.39
C PRO A 2 -8.19 33.69 -42.87
N ALA A 3 -8.12 33.40 -41.57
CA ALA A 3 -6.92 33.04 -40.82
C ALA A 3 -6.13 31.88 -41.46
N PRO A 4 -4.80 31.78 -41.24
CA PRO A 4 -3.97 30.77 -41.87
C PRO A 4 -4.47 29.39 -41.43
N ARG A 5 -4.83 28.55 -42.39
CA ARG A 5 -5.08 27.14 -42.15
C ARG A 5 -3.77 26.55 -41.66
N GLU A 6 -3.61 26.34 -40.36
CA GLU A 6 -2.59 25.40 -39.89
C GLU A 6 -2.84 24.09 -40.64
N ASP A 7 -1.84 23.62 -41.39
CA ASP A 7 -1.98 22.45 -42.24
C ASP A 7 -2.54 21.30 -41.41
N ALA A 8 -3.63 20.69 -41.85
CA ALA A 8 -4.29 19.60 -41.11
C ALA A 8 -3.29 18.48 -40.75
N GLN A 9 -2.26 18.30 -41.58
CA GLN A 9 -1.14 17.39 -41.34
C GLN A 9 -0.22 17.83 -40.19
N ALA A 10 0.04 19.13 -40.04
CA ALA A 10 0.83 19.68 -38.93
C ALA A 10 0.13 19.49 -37.58
N ALA A 11 -1.19 19.66 -37.54
CA ALA A 11 -1.99 19.40 -36.34
C ALA A 11 -1.99 17.91 -35.94
N VAL A 12 -2.09 17.00 -36.92
CA VAL A 12 -1.97 15.55 -36.68
C VAL A 12 -0.55 15.16 -36.24
N ALA A 13 0.49 15.78 -36.82
CA ALA A 13 1.87 15.57 -36.41
C ALA A 13 2.12 16.05 -34.96
N ALA A 14 1.51 17.16 -34.54
CA ALA A 14 1.58 17.64 -33.16
C ALA A 14 0.92 16.67 -32.16
N ILE A 15 -0.22 16.09 -32.52
CA ILE A 15 -0.88 15.03 -31.73
C ILE A 15 -0.01 13.78 -31.63
N ALA A 16 0.65 13.39 -32.72
CA ALA A 16 1.56 12.24 -32.73
C ALA A 16 2.83 12.50 -31.90
N ALA A 17 3.37 13.72 -31.96
CA ALA A 17 4.54 14.16 -31.21
C ALA A 17 4.27 14.25 -29.70
N ALA A 18 3.07 14.64 -29.29
CA ALA A 18 2.67 14.67 -27.88
C ALA A 18 2.66 13.28 -27.21
N GLY A 19 2.44 12.21 -27.99
CA GLY A 19 2.63 10.84 -27.53
C GLY A 19 1.78 10.46 -26.30
N ASN A 20 2.42 10.35 -25.14
CA ASN A 20 1.80 9.99 -23.85
C ASN A 20 1.82 11.13 -22.82
N ASP A 21 2.37 12.30 -23.18
CA ASP A 21 2.37 13.46 -22.31
C ASP A 21 0.96 14.05 -22.26
N THR A 22 0.35 14.04 -21.07
CA THR A 22 -1.07 14.40 -20.88
C THR A 22 -1.32 15.89 -21.11
N GLU A 23 -0.35 16.75 -20.81
CA GLU A 23 -0.45 18.21 -20.94
C GLU A 23 -0.24 18.60 -22.41
N ALA A 24 0.81 18.08 -23.04
CA ALA A 24 1.07 18.33 -24.46
C ALA A 24 -0.04 17.75 -25.36
N LEU A 25 -0.63 16.61 -24.98
CA LEU A 25 -1.73 16.00 -25.72
C LEU A 25 -3.03 16.81 -25.58
N ALA A 26 -3.30 17.41 -24.42
CA ALA A 26 -4.45 18.28 -24.21
C ALA A 26 -4.36 19.55 -25.08
N GLU A 27 -3.21 20.23 -25.07
CA GLU A 27 -2.98 21.43 -25.89
C GLU A 27 -3.05 21.12 -27.39
N ALA A 28 -2.47 20.00 -27.83
CA ALA A 28 -2.52 19.58 -29.22
C ALA A 28 -3.95 19.25 -29.68
N ILE A 29 -4.79 18.67 -28.80
CA ILE A 29 -6.20 18.40 -29.08
C ILE A 29 -7.01 19.70 -29.18
N GLU A 30 -6.74 20.70 -28.35
CA GLU A 30 -7.40 22.01 -28.43
C GLU A 30 -7.03 22.76 -29.70
N LYS A 31 -5.73 22.83 -30.02
CA LYS A 31 -5.24 23.44 -31.27
C LYS A 31 -5.79 22.73 -32.51
N ALA A 32 -5.96 21.40 -32.45
CA ALA A 32 -6.49 20.60 -33.54
C ALA A 32 -8.03 20.56 -33.61
N ALA A 33 -8.78 21.27 -32.76
CA ALA A 33 -10.24 21.20 -32.70
C ALA A 33 -10.95 21.51 -34.03
N PHE A 34 -10.33 22.29 -34.92
CA PHE A 34 -10.83 22.57 -36.26
C PHE A 34 -10.88 21.33 -37.18
N LEU A 35 -10.13 20.26 -36.85
CA LEU A 35 -10.16 18.99 -37.59
C LEU A 35 -11.51 18.24 -37.46
N ASP A 36 -12.39 18.64 -36.52
CA ASP A 36 -13.74 18.06 -36.40
C ASP A 36 -14.64 18.44 -37.58
N GLU A 37 -14.40 19.57 -38.24
CA GLU A 37 -15.15 20.05 -39.40
C GLU A 37 -14.64 19.47 -40.72
N THR A 38 -13.41 18.92 -40.73
CA THR A 38 -12.84 18.26 -41.92
C THR A 38 -13.18 16.77 -41.94
N PRO A 39 -14.03 16.30 -42.88
CA PRO A 39 -14.30 14.86 -43.01
C PRO A 39 -13.06 14.11 -43.51
N GLY A 40 -12.70 13.02 -42.82
CA GLY A 40 -11.58 12.16 -43.24
C GLY A 40 -10.77 11.59 -42.07
N GLU A 41 -9.58 11.09 -42.40
CA GLU A 41 -8.65 10.41 -41.49
C GLU A 41 -8.16 11.33 -40.35
N ASN A 42 -7.99 12.63 -40.63
CA ASN A 42 -7.59 13.63 -39.63
C ASN A 42 -8.59 13.73 -38.45
N ARG A 43 -9.90 13.62 -38.72
CA ARG A 43 -10.92 13.60 -37.65
C ARG A 43 -10.82 12.35 -36.78
N GLN A 44 -10.47 11.21 -37.39
CA GLN A 44 -10.30 9.96 -36.65
C GLN A 44 -9.08 10.04 -35.71
N THR A 45 -7.99 10.65 -36.14
CA THR A 45 -6.79 10.85 -35.29
C THR A 45 -7.09 11.73 -34.07
N LEU A 46 -7.83 12.82 -34.23
CA LEU A 46 -8.26 13.68 -33.12
C LEU A 46 -9.21 12.95 -32.15
N ARG A 47 -10.14 12.13 -32.67
CA ARG A 47 -11.02 11.30 -31.82
C ARG A 47 -10.24 10.22 -31.07
N ALA A 48 -9.24 9.60 -31.70
CA ALA A 48 -8.36 8.63 -31.08
C ALA A 48 -7.53 9.29 -29.95
N ALA A 49 -7.01 10.49 -30.18
CA ALA A 49 -6.28 11.29 -29.18
C ALA A 49 -7.16 11.65 -27.98
N ARG A 50 -8.37 12.17 -28.20
CA ARG A 50 -9.36 12.44 -27.13
C ARG A 50 -9.71 11.19 -26.33
N THR A 51 -9.88 10.06 -27.02
CA THR A 51 -10.19 8.77 -26.36
C THR A 51 -9.01 8.29 -25.51
N LYS A 52 -7.78 8.47 -26.00
CA LYS A 52 -6.55 8.12 -25.28
C LYS A 52 -6.40 8.97 -24.02
N LEU A 53 -6.58 10.29 -24.13
CA LEU A 53 -6.55 11.22 -22.99
C LEU A 53 -7.60 10.83 -21.93
N LYS A 54 -8.84 10.56 -22.36
CA LYS A 54 -9.91 10.11 -21.46
C LYS A 54 -9.56 8.79 -20.76
N LYS A 55 -8.97 7.82 -21.47
CA LYS A 55 -8.51 6.55 -20.87
C LYS A 55 -7.44 6.79 -19.82
N ILE A 56 -6.43 7.60 -20.10
CA ILE A 56 -5.35 7.93 -19.15
C ILE A 56 -5.94 8.54 -17.87
N PHE A 57 -6.83 9.55 -17.98
CA PHE A 57 -7.48 10.13 -16.80
C PHE A 57 -8.35 9.14 -16.04
N THR A 58 -9.08 8.25 -16.73
CA THR A 58 -9.87 7.22 -16.03
C THR A 58 -9.01 6.16 -15.36
N ASP A 59 -7.87 5.81 -15.95
CA ASP A 59 -6.94 4.82 -15.41
C ASP A 59 -6.17 5.40 -14.22
N GLU A 60 -5.76 6.67 -14.29
CA GLU A 60 -5.20 7.39 -13.15
C GLU A 60 -6.20 7.54 -12.00
N ARG A 61 -7.47 7.87 -12.31
CA ARG A 61 -8.51 7.95 -11.28
C ARG A 61 -8.76 6.59 -10.64
N LYS A 62 -8.86 5.52 -11.44
CA LYS A 62 -8.97 4.15 -10.92
C LYS A 62 -7.75 3.75 -10.09
N LYS A 63 -6.54 4.12 -10.51
CA LYS A 63 -5.31 3.85 -9.77
C LYS A 63 -5.29 4.58 -8.43
N LYS A 64 -5.77 5.84 -8.39
CA LYS A 64 -5.94 6.60 -7.14
C LYS A 64 -7.04 5.99 -6.27
N GLU A 65 -8.22 5.68 -6.82
CA GLU A 65 -9.31 5.01 -6.11
C GLU A 65 -8.88 3.64 -5.55
N MET A 66 -8.08 2.87 -6.30
CA MET A 66 -7.51 1.60 -5.82
C MET A 66 -6.45 1.81 -4.75
N ALA A 67 -5.58 2.83 -4.88
CA ALA A 67 -4.60 3.16 -3.85
C ALA A 67 -5.26 3.65 -2.56
N ASP A 68 -6.32 4.45 -2.67
CA ASP A 68 -7.12 4.92 -1.55
C ASP A 68 -7.93 3.79 -0.91
N ALA A 69 -8.52 2.90 -1.72
CA ALA A 69 -9.19 1.70 -1.23
C ALA A 69 -8.22 0.73 -0.54
N ASP A 70 -7.01 0.53 -1.08
CA ASP A 70 -5.96 -0.23 -0.40
C ASP A 70 -5.49 0.48 0.88
N ALA A 71 -5.36 1.80 0.88
CA ALA A 71 -5.02 2.56 2.08
C ALA A 71 -6.11 2.41 3.17
N ILE A 72 -7.39 2.45 2.79
CA ILE A 72 -8.52 2.24 3.71
C ILE A 72 -8.58 0.79 4.18
N ALA A 73 -8.39 -0.19 3.30
CA ALA A 73 -8.42 -1.61 3.64
C ALA A 73 -7.22 -2.05 4.50
N ASN A 74 -6.08 -1.36 4.39
CA ASN A 74 -4.89 -1.61 5.20
C ASN A 74 -4.83 -0.74 6.47
N ARG A 75 -5.67 0.30 6.60
CA ARG A 75 -5.79 1.08 7.84
C ARG A 75 -6.38 0.19 8.93
N SER A 76 -5.66 0.00 10.03
CA SER A 76 -6.18 -0.74 11.18
C SER A 76 -7.48 -0.10 11.66
N PRO A 77 -8.55 -0.88 11.92
CA PRO A 77 -9.79 -0.39 12.51
C PRO A 77 -9.60 0.17 13.94
N HIS A 78 -8.45 -0.07 14.55
CA HIS A 78 -8.14 0.25 15.96
C HIS A 78 -7.17 1.40 16.12
N LYS A 79 -7.07 2.27 15.11
CA LYS A 79 -6.30 3.52 15.18
C LYS A 79 -6.83 4.38 16.33
N LYS A 80 -6.11 4.42 17.46
CA LYS A 80 -6.39 5.33 18.57
C LYS A 80 -5.73 6.68 18.29
N GLU A 81 -6.35 7.76 18.75
CA GLU A 81 -5.82 9.12 18.62
C GLU A 81 -4.59 9.36 19.50
N SER A 82 -4.45 8.61 20.58
CA SER A 82 -3.29 8.65 21.48
C SER A 82 -2.91 7.24 21.93
N TYR A 83 -1.63 6.94 21.87
CA TYR A 83 -1.06 5.70 22.39
C TYR A 83 -0.13 6.04 23.55
N ASP A 84 -0.36 5.40 24.69
CA ASP A 84 0.48 5.54 25.88
C ASP A 84 1.37 4.30 26.07
N ALA A 85 2.60 4.50 26.53
CA ALA A 85 3.56 3.43 26.78
C ALA A 85 3.12 2.49 27.91
N ALA A 86 2.16 2.89 28.74
CA ALA A 86 1.56 2.08 29.79
C ALA A 86 0.63 0.97 29.28
N GLU A 87 0.07 1.08 28.07
CA GLU A 87 -0.76 0.01 27.48
C GLU A 87 0.08 -1.15 26.91
N TYR A 88 1.40 -0.95 26.78
CA TYR A 88 2.33 -1.93 26.21
C TYR A 88 2.19 -3.37 26.77
N PRO A 89 2.23 -3.63 28.09
CA PRO A 89 2.13 -5.00 28.63
C PRO A 89 0.81 -5.69 28.26
N ASP A 90 -0.30 -4.94 28.25
CA ASP A 90 -1.61 -5.47 27.85
C ASP A 90 -1.68 -5.77 26.36
N LEU A 91 -1.03 -4.95 25.51
CA LEU A 91 -0.95 -5.21 24.08
C LEU A 91 -0.07 -6.43 23.77
N VAL A 92 1.05 -6.62 24.48
CA VAL A 92 1.90 -7.81 24.32
C VAL A 92 1.11 -9.08 24.66
N ALA A 93 0.41 -9.08 25.81
CA ALA A 93 -0.41 -10.21 26.24
C ALA A 93 -1.57 -10.54 25.26
N LYS A 94 -2.11 -9.52 24.57
CA LYS A 94 -3.13 -9.70 23.53
C LYS A 94 -2.50 -10.20 22.23
N TYR A 95 -1.40 -9.59 21.80
CA TYR A 95 -0.66 -9.91 20.58
C TYR A 95 -0.28 -11.40 20.48
N ASP A 96 0.15 -12.03 21.57
CA ASP A 96 0.50 -13.45 21.59
C ASP A 96 -0.72 -14.37 21.42
N LYS A 97 -1.91 -13.91 21.83
CA LYS A 97 -3.17 -14.67 21.76
C LYS A 97 -3.91 -14.50 20.44
N LEU A 98 -3.38 -13.69 19.53
CA LEU A 98 -4.04 -13.33 18.30
C LEU A 98 -3.84 -14.37 17.19
N ASN A 99 -4.87 -14.57 16.36
CA ASN A 99 -4.90 -15.61 15.34
C ASN A 99 -4.20 -15.14 14.05
N TRP A 100 -2.87 -15.12 14.07
CA TRP A 100 -2.01 -14.68 12.96
C TRP A 100 -2.15 -15.56 11.73
N ARG A 101 -2.26 -14.94 10.55
CA ARG A 101 -2.33 -15.66 9.27
C ARG A 101 -1.00 -16.31 8.92
N ILE A 102 -1.00 -17.62 8.78
CA ILE A 102 0.17 -18.36 8.30
C ILE A 102 0.23 -18.19 6.79
N ILE A 103 1.32 -17.57 6.30
CA ILE A 103 1.60 -17.39 4.89
C ILE A 103 2.54 -18.52 4.46
N SER A 104 2.11 -19.32 3.49
CA SER A 104 2.97 -20.31 2.84
C SER A 104 3.87 -19.61 1.82
N LYS A 105 5.19 -19.73 2.01
CA LYS A 105 6.19 -19.27 1.04
C LYS A 105 6.52 -20.42 0.07
N PRO A 106 6.93 -20.11 -1.18
CA PRO A 106 7.38 -21.13 -2.13
C PRO A 106 8.54 -21.92 -1.51
N GLY A 107 8.43 -23.25 -1.49
CA GLY A 107 9.33 -24.14 -0.74
C GLY A 107 8.69 -24.84 0.47
N GLY A 108 7.37 -24.69 0.68
CA GLY A 108 6.64 -25.40 1.73
C GLY A 108 6.85 -24.84 3.14
N ALA A 109 7.59 -23.74 3.26
CA ALA A 109 7.79 -23.05 4.52
C ALA A 109 6.53 -22.24 4.88
N THR A 110 6.02 -22.46 6.07
CA THR A 110 4.95 -21.67 6.69
C THR A 110 5.60 -20.59 7.54
N VAL A 111 5.25 -19.32 7.30
CA VAL A 111 5.82 -18.17 8.01
C VAL A 111 4.67 -17.28 8.47
N LYS A 112 4.81 -16.62 9.63
CA LYS A 112 3.81 -15.62 10.08
C LYS A 112 3.88 -14.36 9.20
N PRO A 113 2.94 -13.41 9.30
CA PRO A 113 3.01 -12.16 8.55
C PRO A 113 4.16 -11.28 9.05
N ASP A 114 4.70 -10.42 8.18
CA ASP A 114 5.80 -9.50 8.53
C ASP A 114 5.43 -8.54 9.67
N ASP A 115 4.13 -8.21 9.82
CA ASP A 115 3.60 -7.43 10.94
C ASP A 115 3.87 -8.10 12.30
N PHE A 116 3.77 -9.44 12.38
CA PHE A 116 4.11 -10.20 13.59
C PHE A 116 5.60 -10.01 13.92
N TYR A 117 6.49 -10.23 12.95
CA TYR A 117 7.93 -10.10 13.21
C TYR A 117 8.34 -8.68 13.58
N SER A 118 7.71 -7.67 12.98
CA SER A 118 7.93 -6.26 13.34
C SER A 118 7.56 -5.98 14.80
N LEU A 119 6.42 -6.49 15.26
CA LEU A 119 5.99 -6.38 16.66
C LEU A 119 6.91 -7.16 17.60
N TYR A 120 7.34 -8.36 17.21
CA TYR A 120 8.31 -9.15 17.98
C TYR A 120 9.65 -8.41 18.12
N GLY A 121 10.18 -7.83 17.05
CA GLY A 121 11.40 -7.04 17.09
C GLY A 121 11.29 -5.85 18.04
N LEU A 122 10.15 -5.13 18.00
CA LEU A 122 9.87 -4.01 18.90
C LEU A 122 9.78 -4.46 20.37
N HIS A 123 9.19 -5.63 20.61
CA HIS A 123 9.10 -6.22 21.94
C HIS A 123 10.48 -6.59 22.49
N MET A 124 11.30 -7.28 21.68
CA MET A 124 12.67 -7.64 22.03
C MET A 124 13.56 -6.41 22.25
N MET A 125 13.38 -5.36 21.46
CA MET A 125 14.09 -4.09 21.64
C MET A 125 13.68 -3.36 22.93
N ALA A 126 12.42 -3.47 23.34
CA ALA A 126 11.91 -2.87 24.57
C ALA A 126 12.36 -3.62 25.84
N GLU A 127 12.55 -4.95 25.77
CA GLU A 127 12.98 -5.78 26.89
C GLU A 127 14.49 -5.99 26.99
N LYS A 128 15.10 -6.46 25.90
CA LYS A 128 16.52 -6.84 25.85
C LYS A 128 17.42 -5.73 25.29
N GLY A 129 16.86 -4.77 24.56
CA GLY A 129 17.63 -3.72 23.89
C GLY A 129 18.20 -4.18 22.56
N GLU A 130 19.41 -3.72 22.22
CA GLU A 130 20.03 -3.98 20.92
C GLU A 130 20.32 -5.47 20.68
N ASN A 131 20.07 -5.93 19.45
CA ASN A 131 20.36 -7.29 19.05
C ASN A 131 21.88 -7.50 18.89
N THR A 132 22.47 -8.30 19.76
CA THR A 132 23.86 -8.76 19.67
C THR A 132 23.97 -10.24 19.29
N GLU A 133 22.84 -10.91 19.02
CA GLU A 133 22.81 -12.33 18.69
C GLU A 133 23.15 -12.56 17.21
N GLU A 134 23.68 -13.74 16.88
CA GLU A 134 23.96 -14.12 15.50
C GLU A 134 22.68 -14.50 14.74
N ARG A 135 22.66 -14.22 13.42
CA ARG A 135 21.49 -14.54 12.59
C ARG A 135 21.33 -16.05 12.49
N PRO A 136 20.22 -16.64 12.98
CA PRO A 136 19.99 -18.07 12.90
C PRO A 136 19.91 -18.51 11.44
N MET A 137 20.76 -19.46 11.04
CA MET A 137 20.89 -19.86 9.64
C MET A 137 20.21 -21.21 9.37
N TRP A 138 20.10 -22.09 10.36
CA TRP A 138 19.50 -23.44 10.28
C TRP A 138 18.57 -23.70 11.47
N ALA A 139 17.46 -24.38 11.23
CA ALA A 139 16.56 -24.87 12.27
C ALA A 139 17.15 -26.13 12.92
N GLU A 140 16.83 -26.38 14.18
CA GLU A 140 17.31 -27.55 14.95
C GLU A 140 17.01 -28.91 14.27
N ARG A 141 15.96 -28.96 13.42
CA ARG A 141 15.58 -30.15 12.63
C ARG A 141 16.27 -30.26 11.26
N GLY A 142 17.27 -29.44 10.96
CA GLY A 142 18.05 -29.52 9.72
C GLY A 142 17.39 -28.87 8.49
N GLY A 143 16.48 -27.92 8.69
CA GLY A 143 15.88 -27.09 7.62
C GLY A 143 16.34 -25.62 7.67
N LEU A 144 16.00 -24.83 6.66
CA LEU A 144 16.25 -23.38 6.69
C LEU A 144 15.28 -22.70 7.67
N ASP A 145 15.79 -22.02 8.70
CA ASP A 145 14.94 -21.35 9.68
C ASP A 145 14.45 -19.99 9.16
N PHE A 146 13.33 -19.99 8.46
CA PHE A 146 12.71 -18.75 7.96
C PHE A 146 12.12 -17.90 9.09
N GLU A 147 11.56 -18.53 10.13
CA GLU A 147 10.93 -17.80 11.23
C GLU A 147 11.95 -17.12 12.13
N GLY A 148 13.02 -17.84 12.52
CA GLY A 148 14.12 -17.29 13.31
C GLY A 148 14.83 -16.17 12.55
N ARG A 149 15.03 -16.33 11.24
CA ARG A 149 15.58 -15.26 10.39
C ARG A 149 14.71 -14.03 10.38
N ALA A 150 13.39 -14.17 10.21
CA ALA A 150 12.47 -13.04 10.16
C ALA A 150 12.40 -12.30 11.50
N LYS A 151 12.38 -13.03 12.62
CA LYS A 151 12.47 -12.46 13.98
C LYS A 151 13.77 -11.67 14.17
N TRP A 152 14.89 -12.27 13.79
CA TRP A 152 16.21 -11.66 13.92
C TRP A 152 16.35 -10.42 13.04
N ASP A 153 15.87 -10.49 11.80
CA ASP A 153 15.93 -9.37 10.84
C ASP A 153 15.09 -8.18 11.32
N ALA A 154 13.88 -8.44 11.83
CA ALA A 154 13.03 -7.40 12.42
C ALA A 154 13.64 -6.77 13.67
N TRP A 155 14.31 -7.56 14.52
CA TRP A 155 15.01 -7.03 15.70
C TRP A 155 16.29 -6.26 15.32
N ALA A 156 17.06 -6.76 14.36
CA ALA A 156 18.27 -6.11 13.84
C ALA A 156 17.95 -4.79 13.13
N ALA A 157 16.81 -4.69 12.45
CA ALA A 157 16.34 -3.46 11.82
C ALA A 157 16.05 -2.31 12.83
N LEU A 158 15.89 -2.64 14.11
CA LEU A 158 15.63 -1.67 15.19
C LEU A 158 16.90 -1.24 15.96
N LYS A 159 18.08 -1.66 15.49
CA LYS A 159 19.37 -1.26 16.08
C LYS A 159 19.50 0.27 16.15
N GLY A 160 19.89 0.78 17.31
CA GLY A 160 19.98 2.23 17.58
C GLY A 160 18.66 2.91 17.99
N MET A 161 17.56 2.17 18.13
CA MET A 161 16.31 2.71 18.68
C MET A 161 16.34 2.73 20.22
N LYS A 162 15.72 3.72 20.86
CA LYS A 162 15.56 3.72 22.34
C LYS A 162 14.40 2.80 22.75
N PRO A 163 14.48 2.11 23.91
CA PRO A 163 13.43 1.19 24.36
C PRO A 163 12.09 1.88 24.58
N GLU A 164 12.08 3.14 25.02
CA GLU A 164 10.85 3.95 25.16
C GLU A 164 10.16 4.21 23.81
N ARG A 165 10.95 4.50 22.77
CA ARG A 165 10.44 4.65 21.40
C ARG A 165 9.95 3.33 20.83
N ALA A 166 10.56 2.21 21.20
CA ALA A 166 10.10 0.89 20.80
C ALA A 166 8.72 0.56 21.40
N LYS A 167 8.50 0.85 22.70
CA LYS A 167 7.19 0.71 23.36
C LYS A 167 6.12 1.56 22.70
N LEU A 168 6.44 2.84 22.43
CA LEU A 168 5.51 3.76 21.79
C LEU A 168 5.21 3.35 20.34
N LYS A 169 6.21 2.88 19.60
CA LYS A 169 6.00 2.31 18.26
C LYS A 169 5.20 1.03 18.29
N PHE A 170 5.39 0.16 19.27
CA PHE A 170 4.60 -1.06 19.44
C PHE A 170 3.13 -0.75 19.70
N ALA A 171 2.87 0.26 20.54
CA ALA A 171 1.52 0.75 20.78
C ALA A 171 0.90 1.36 19.50
N TYR A 172 1.67 2.12 18.74
CA TYR A 172 1.25 2.72 17.47
C TYR A 172 1.17 1.72 16.30
N TYR A 173 1.79 0.53 16.39
CA TYR A 173 1.92 -0.37 15.24
C TYR A 173 0.58 -1.03 14.93
N GLU A 174 -0.14 -0.38 14.04
CA GLU A 174 -1.33 -0.85 13.36
C GLU A 174 -0.97 -2.02 12.43
N PHE A 175 -1.51 -3.21 12.71
CA PHE A 175 -1.39 -4.39 11.84
C PHE A 175 -2.55 -4.36 10.85
N THR A 176 -2.30 -4.76 9.61
CA THR A 176 -3.40 -4.82 8.63
C THR A 176 -4.43 -5.88 9.06
N PRO A 177 -5.74 -5.70 8.83
CA PRO A 177 -6.75 -6.73 9.11
C PRO A 177 -6.43 -8.07 8.41
N LYS A 178 -5.71 -8.01 7.28
CA LYS A 178 -5.25 -9.16 6.51
C LYS A 178 -4.14 -9.97 7.21
N ALA A 179 -3.51 -9.43 8.26
CA ALA A 179 -2.50 -10.15 9.05
C ALA A 179 -3.12 -11.22 9.97
N LEU A 180 -4.45 -11.23 10.15
CA LEU A 180 -5.15 -12.14 11.05
C LEU A 180 -6.13 -13.03 10.26
N TYR A 181 -6.34 -14.28 10.72
CA TYR A 181 -7.32 -15.19 10.14
C TYR A 181 -8.75 -14.72 10.45
N THR A 182 -8.94 -14.26 11.68
CA THR A 182 -10.16 -13.64 12.16
C THR A 182 -9.76 -12.48 13.07
N ASP A 183 -10.24 -11.27 12.78
CA ASP A 183 -10.01 -10.14 13.65
C ASP A 183 -11.02 -10.18 14.81
N GLY A 184 -10.65 -10.89 15.88
CA GLY A 184 -11.44 -10.97 17.11
C GLY A 184 -11.35 -9.73 18.00
N ARG A 185 -10.63 -8.67 17.57
CA ARG A 185 -10.52 -7.41 18.34
C ARG A 185 -11.73 -6.50 18.14
N GLY A 186 -12.49 -6.71 17.07
CA GLY A 186 -13.86 -6.27 16.96
C GLY A 186 -14.73 -7.33 17.63
N GLY A 187 -14.86 -7.27 18.95
CA GLY A 187 -15.90 -8.05 19.61
C GLY A 187 -17.21 -7.83 18.85
N ASN A 188 -17.92 -8.92 18.58
CA ASN A 188 -19.33 -8.93 18.26
C ASN A 188 -20.03 -7.93 19.18
N ALA A 189 -20.26 -6.70 18.70
CA ALA A 189 -21.15 -5.79 19.37
C ALA A 189 -22.52 -6.47 19.24
N PRO A 190 -23.16 -6.90 20.34
CA PRO A 190 -24.54 -7.35 20.22
C PRO A 190 -25.32 -6.21 19.55
N PRO A 191 -26.17 -6.51 18.56
CA PRO A 191 -26.97 -5.49 17.89
C PRO A 191 -27.67 -4.66 18.97
N PRO A 192 -27.73 -3.32 18.82
CA PRO A 192 -28.38 -2.48 19.81
C PRO A 192 -29.78 -3.01 20.05
N VAL A 193 -30.04 -3.49 21.26
CA VAL A 193 -31.35 -3.94 21.70
C VAL A 193 -32.26 -2.72 21.60
N ALA A 194 -33.18 -2.75 20.65
CA ALA A 194 -34.16 -1.68 20.47
C ALA A 194 -34.94 -1.52 21.78
N PRO A 195 -35.11 -0.29 22.30
CA PRO A 195 -35.92 -0.07 23.49
C PRO A 195 -37.38 -0.47 23.20
N ILE A 196 -37.95 -1.23 24.15
CA ILE A 196 -39.36 -1.67 24.19
C ILE A 196 -40.25 -0.47 24.46
#